data_AF-A0A2B7YWW2-F1
#
_entry.id   AF-A0A2B7YWW2-F1
#
_cell.length_a   1.000
_cell.length_b   1.000
_cell.length_c   1.000
_cell.angle_alpha   90.00
_cell.angle_beta   90.00
_cell.angle_gamma   90.00
#
_symmetry.space_group_name_H-M   'P 1'
#
loop_
_entity.id
_entity.type
_entity.pdbx_description
1 polymer ?
#
loop_
_entity_poly.entity_id
_entity_poly.type
_entity_poly.pdbx_seq_one_letter_code
_entity_poly.pdbx_strand_id
1 'polypeptide(L)' 'MKWTSPGNAGVPDRIVIVPGGDVYFVELKAESKRENLSPLQRNFMHKLKNLNCDARVIASFKEVDEFIEEVMPK' A
#
# COMPACT_ATOMS: atom_id res chain seq x y z
N MET A 1 7.75 -6.44 -2.49
CA MET A 1 8.18 -6.33 -3.92
C MET A 1 7.78 -4.97 -4.48
N LYS A 2 8.47 -4.43 -5.51
CA LYS A 2 7.99 -3.23 -6.23
C LYS A 2 6.93 -3.65 -7.26
N TRP A 3 5.79 -2.97 -7.31
CA TRP A 3 4.79 -3.19 -8.35
C TRP A 3 4.95 -2.17 -9.47
N THR A 4 4.92 -2.63 -10.72
CA THR A 4 4.83 -1.77 -11.90
C THR A 4 3.87 -2.45 -12.87
N SER A 5 2.85 -1.73 -13.33
CA SER A 5 1.83 -2.25 -14.24
C SER A 5 1.87 -1.47 -15.55
N PRO A 6 2.45 -2.04 -16.63
CA PRO A 6 2.50 -1.38 -17.93
C PRO A 6 1.10 -0.99 -18.41
N GLY A 7 0.91 0.27 -18.80
CA GLY A 7 -0.39 0.79 -19.24
C GLY A 7 -1.37 1.16 -18.12
N ASN A 8 -1.06 0.87 -16.85
CA ASN A 8 -1.91 1.22 -15.70
C ASN A 8 -1.13 2.09 -14.70
N ALA A 9 -1.36 3.40 -14.75
CA ALA A 9 -0.77 4.34 -13.81
C ALA A 9 -1.54 4.39 -12.48
N GLY A 10 -0.83 4.70 -11.39
CA GLY A 10 -1.42 4.87 -10.06
C GLY A 10 -1.61 3.57 -9.27
N VAL A 11 -1.00 2.45 -9.71
CA VAL A 11 -0.87 1.27 -8.85
C VAL A 11 -0.05 1.60 -7.59
N PRO A 12 -0.37 0.97 -6.45
CA PRO A 12 0.46 1.08 -5.24
C PRO A 12 1.92 0.68 -5.50
N ASP A 13 2.85 1.36 -4.83
CA ASP A 13 4.30 1.12 -4.99
C ASP A 13 4.75 -0.31 -4.68
N ARG A 14 4.09 -0.95 -3.70
CA ARG A 14 4.49 -2.24 -3.15
C ARG A 14 3.34 -3.22 -3.09
N ILE A 15 3.67 -4.48 -3.37
CA ILE A 15 2.92 -5.65 -2.92
C ILE A 15 3.77 -6.30 -1.82
N VAL A 16 3.19 -6.41 -0.63
CA VAL A 16 3.78 -7.05 0.54
C VAL A 16 3.07 -8.39 0.75
N ILE A 17 3.85 -9.46 0.85
CA ILE A 17 3.34 -10.80 1.15
C ILE A 17 4.08 -11.25 2.40
N VAL A 18 3.34 -11.65 3.42
CA VAL A 18 3.88 -12.04 4.74
C VAL A 18 3.76 -13.55 4.94
N PRO A 19 4.47 -14.14 5.93
CA PRO A 19 4.26 -15.54 6.30
C PRO A 19 2.79 -15.80 6.60
N GLY A 20 2.22 -16.88 6.05
CA GLY A 20 0.79 -17.15 6.08
C GLY A 20 0.07 -16.85 4.76
N GLY A 21 0.69 -16.05 3.89
CA GLY A 21 0.18 -15.79 2.54
C GLY A 21 -0.73 -14.58 2.43
N ASP A 22 -0.91 -13.81 3.51
CA ASP A 22 -1.65 -12.55 3.47
C ASP A 22 -0.94 -11.52 2.58
N VAL A 23 -1.74 -10.77 1.83
CA VAL A 23 -1.27 -9.83 0.80
C VAL A 23 -1.76 -8.42 1.08
N TYR A 24 -0.83 -7.48 1.10
CA TYR A 24 -1.09 -6.07 1.32
C TYR A 24 -0.58 -5.24 0.15
N PHE A 25 -1.38 -4.27 -0.28
CA PHE A 25 -1.01 -3.30 -1.31
C PHE A 25 -0.66 -1.98 -0.64
N VAL A 26 0.58 -1.53 -0.78
CA VAL A 26 1.09 -0.37 -0.03
C VAL A 26 1.56 0.71 -0.99
N GLU A 27 0.95 1.88 -0.86
CA GLU A 27 1.39 3.13 -1.47
C GLU A 27 2.27 3.89 -0.47
N LEU A 28 3.46 4.32 -0.88
CA LEU A 28 4.42 5.00 -0.02
C LEU A 28 4.39 6.50 -0.28
N LYS A 29 4.33 7.29 0.78
CA LYS A 29 4.39 8.76 0.71
C LYS A 29 5.46 9.30 1.63
N ALA A 30 5.85 10.55 1.38
CA ALA A 30 6.50 11.35 2.43
C ALA A 30 5.43 11.80 3.43
N GLU A 31 5.83 12.02 4.68
CA GLU A 31 4.93 12.36 5.80
C GLU A 31 4.04 13.58 5.47
N SER A 32 4.64 14.64 4.93
CA SER A 32 3.94 15.85 4.48
C SER A 32 3.03 15.67 3.26
N LYS A 33 3.02 14.47 2.65
CA LYS A 33 2.33 14.16 1.41
C LYS A 33 1.34 13.00 1.53
N ARG A 34 0.96 12.59 2.76
CA ARG A 34 -0.03 11.53 2.97
C ARG A 34 -1.31 11.78 2.18
N GLU A 35 -1.89 12.97 2.33
CA GLU A 35 -3.13 13.37 1.65
C GLU A 35 -2.91 13.70 0.15
N ASN A 36 -1.65 13.84 -0.27
CA ASN A 36 -1.26 14.19 -1.64
C ASN A 36 -1.17 12.94 -2.54
N LEU A 37 -2.17 12.07 -2.46
CA LEU A 37 -2.38 11.03 -3.47
C LEU A 37 -2.79 11.69 -4.79
N SER A 38 -2.28 11.20 -5.92
CA SER A 38 -2.82 11.60 -7.21
C SER A 38 -4.26 11.05 -7.39
N PRO A 39 -5.10 11.66 -8.25
CA PRO A 39 -6.42 11.11 -8.55
C PRO A 39 -6.40 9.64 -9.01
N LEU A 40 -5.37 9.26 -9.77
CA LEU A 40 -5.18 7.89 -10.25
C LEU A 40 -4.88 6.91 -9.11
N GLN A 41 -3.99 7.29 -8.18
CA GLN A 41 -3.69 6.50 -6.98
C GLN A 41 -4.91 6.34 -6.10
N ARG A 42 -5.68 7.42 -5.85
CA ARG A 42 -6.94 7.32 -5.10
C ARG A 42 -7.92 6.36 -5.75
N ASN A 43 -8.10 6.44 -7.07
CA ASN A 43 -9.00 5.55 -7.80
C ASN A 43 -8.56 4.09 -7.69
N PHE A 44 -7.25 3.82 -7.81
CA PHE A 44 -6.74 2.45 -7.71
C PHE A 44 -6.89 1.88 -6.30
N MET A 45 -6.56 2.67 -5.28
CA MET A 45 -6.76 2.30 -3.88
C MET A 45 -8.23 2.00 -3.57
N HIS A 46 -9.15 2.83 -4.09
CA HIS A 46 -10.58 2.59 -3.95
C HIS A 46 -11.03 1.30 -4.65
N LYS A 47 -10.52 1.00 -5.85
CA LYS A 47 -10.79 -0.26 -6.55
C LYS A 47 -10.33 -1.47 -5.74
N LEU A 48 -9.11 -1.45 -5.20
CA LEU A 48 -8.59 -2.53 -4.36
C LEU A 48 -9.45 -2.74 -3.11
N LYS A 49 -9.80 -1.66 -2.41
CA LYS A 49 -10.66 -1.72 -1.22
C LYS A 49 -12.05 -2.28 -1.54
N ASN A 50 -12.64 -1.91 -2.68
CA ASN A 50 -13.93 -2.44 -3.13
C ASN A 50 -13.88 -3.93 -3.50
N LEU A 51 -12.69 -4.47 -3.78
CA LEU A 51 -12.44 -5.90 -3.99
C LEU A 51 -12.07 -6.61 -2.68
N ASN A 52 -12.25 -5.97 -1.52
CA ASN A 52 -11.85 -6.46 -0.20
C ASN A 52 -10.34 -6.76 -0.07
N CYS A 53 -9.50 -6.13 -0.89
CA CYS A 53 -8.06 -6.19 -0.70
C CYS A 53 -7.62 -5.20 0.38
N ASP A 54 -6.61 -5.57 1.17
CA ASP A 54 -6.00 -4.66 2.13
C ASP A 54 -5.03 -3.70 1.41
N ALA A 55 -5.44 -2.44 1.32
CA ALA A 55 -4.69 -1.39 0.64
C ALA A 55 -4.43 -0.20 1.58
N ARG A 56 -3.15 0.11 1.80
CA ARG A 56 -2.68 1.07 2.81
C ARG A 56 -1.80 2.17 2.24
N VAL A 57 -1.79 3.31 2.91
CA VAL A 57 -0.86 4.41 2.65
C VAL A 57 0.06 4.52 3.86
N ILE A 58 1.36 4.36 3.64
CA ILE A 58 2.39 4.49 4.67
C ILE A 58 3.24 5.71 4.36
N ALA A 59 3.36 6.63 5.32
CA ALA A 59 3.97 7.94 5.11
C ALA A 59 5.17 8.25 6.02
N SER A 60 5.53 7.34 6.92
CA SER A 60 6.66 7.50 7.86
C SER A 60 7.33 6.17 8.18
N PHE A 61 8.56 6.21 8.69
CA PHE A 61 9.24 5.00 9.18
C PHE A 61 8.52 4.37 10.37
N LYS A 62 7.95 5.20 11.26
CA LYS A 62 7.16 4.72 12.41
C LYS A 62 5.97 3.87 11.95
N GLU A 63 5.27 4.29 10.90
CA GLU A 63 4.16 3.51 10.32
C GLU A 63 4.64 2.25 9.60
N VAL A 64 5.87 2.23 9.08
CA VAL A 64 6.47 0.99 8.57
C VAL A 64 6.66 0.01 9.73
N ASP A 65 7.21 0.47 10.86
CA ASP A 65 7.43 -0.36 12.04
C ASP A 65 6.10 -0.89 12.60
N GLU A 66 5.10 -0.01 12.75
CA GLU A 66 3.73 -0.39 13.18
C GLU A 66 3.10 -1.40 12.22
N PHE A 67 3.25 -1.19 10.91
CA PHE A 67 2.77 -2.13 9.89
C PHE A 67 3.45 -3.49 10.03
N ILE A 68 4.77 -3.53 10.20
CA ILE A 68 5.53 -4.79 10.36
C ILE A 68 5.09 -5.52 11.63
N GLU A 69 4.95 -4.82 12.76
CA GLU A 69 4.48 -5.41 14.02
C GLU A 69 3.07 -5.98 13.89
N GLU A 70 2.19 -5.33 13.12
CA GLU A 70 0.82 -5.78 12.90
C GLU A 70 0.74 -7.04 12.04
N VAL A 71 1.51 -7.10 10.95
CA VAL A 71 1.33 -8.13 9.90
C VAL A 71 2.27 -9.32 10.04
N MET A 72 3.30 -9.23 10.90
CA MET A 72 4.22 -10.33 11.12
C MET A 72 3.66 -11.29 12.19
N PRO A 73 3.88 -12.61 12.03
CA PRO A 73 3.56 -13.57 13.08
C PRO A 73 4.38 -13.27 14.34
N LYS A 74 3.76 -13.48 15.50
CA LYS A 74 4.41 -13.38 16.82
C LYS A 74 5.34 -14.57 17.08
#